data_AF-A0A523N0D7-F1
#
_entry.id   AF-A0A523N0D7-F1
#
_cell.length_a   1.000
_cell.length_b   1.000
_cell.length_c   1.000
_cell.angle_alpha   90.00
_cell.angle_beta   90.00
_cell.angle_gamma   90.00
#
_symmetry.space_group_name_H-M   'P 1'
#
loop_
_entity.id
_entity.type
_entity.pdbx_description
1 polymer ?
#
loop_
_entity_poly.entity_id
_entity_poly.type
_entity_poly.pdbx_seq_one_letter_code
_entity_poly.pdbx_strand_id
1 'polypeptide(L)'
;MFDPFFGIRFMDTLPTVNRDPPPILFEVICVVWLCLGPGAVFADEATHLIHQGDQALLEKNFPSAEKIFTEALEMEPDNYRIIISLAEIKEKLGKYEEAKNLAQQILDMPEARGRQVLVYLEGETEPLEASVVDETVMMFPKPKSEQQPNPMDKFLKKPIQEPVPHYRLFFKKSGKMQLIPKFEARIKYIGVPRRTREKMRDFLKRVHKKIIAASGTGETVVKMVALKGGCFMMGSDKGHNDEKPVHEVCLSPFKIDPYEVVQRGFEARMGDNPSRFVGLHLPVDSLTWQEADDYCKKVGKRLPTEAEWEYAARGNTTTIFYVGQKIGGKFGNFCDRNCPRGARIVQVDDGFKYTAPVGSFPPNPFGLYDMAGNVSEWVSDWMEESYYRTSPKHNPKGPLPKDYKVIRGGGWLNNPNYLRSANRAGLWHDYRDEGVGFRCAADIKASATESHP
;
A
#
# COMPACT_ATOMS: atom_id res chain seq x y z
N MET A 1 -58.44 11.10 -41.20
CA MET A 1 -59.83 11.58 -41.32
C MET A 1 -60.01 12.61 -40.20
N PHE A 2 -60.05 13.90 -40.58
CA PHE A 2 -60.29 15.14 -39.78
C PHE A 2 -59.31 15.54 -38.63
N ASP A 3 -58.21 16.22 -39.01
CA ASP A 3 -57.80 17.64 -38.75
C ASP A 3 -58.43 18.47 -37.59
N PRO A 4 -57.91 19.67 -37.17
CA PRO A 4 -56.63 20.35 -37.46
C PRO A 4 -55.95 21.14 -36.29
N PHE A 5 -54.81 21.77 -36.63
CA PHE A 5 -54.30 23.13 -36.29
C PHE A 5 -52.95 23.17 -35.55
N PHE A 6 -51.99 24.05 -35.85
CA PHE A 6 -51.50 24.76 -37.06
C PHE A 6 -50.22 25.48 -36.59
N GLY A 7 -49.29 25.74 -37.50
CA GLY A 7 -48.00 26.36 -37.17
C GLY A 7 -47.92 27.88 -37.38
N ILE A 8 -46.67 28.35 -37.26
CA ILE A 8 -46.00 29.46 -37.95
C ILE A 8 -45.53 30.66 -37.09
N ARG A 9 -44.22 30.83 -37.22
CA ARG A 9 -43.22 31.90 -36.99
C ARG A 9 -43.58 33.41 -37.15
N PHE A 10 -42.83 34.18 -36.35
CA PHE A 10 -41.99 35.38 -36.63
C PHE A 10 -42.48 36.84 -36.41
N MET A 11 -41.58 37.55 -35.68
CA MET A 11 -41.11 38.96 -35.72
C MET A 11 -41.80 40.08 -34.91
N ASP A 12 -41.01 40.55 -33.93
CA ASP A 12 -40.66 41.93 -33.53
C ASP A 12 -41.71 43.05 -33.50
N THR A 13 -41.91 43.63 -32.30
CA THR A 13 -41.77 45.07 -31.98
C THR A 13 -42.08 45.34 -30.49
N LEU A 14 -41.22 46.13 -29.82
CA LEU A 14 -41.40 46.72 -28.46
C LEU A 14 -42.48 47.84 -28.47
N PRO A 15 -42.84 48.54 -27.36
CA PRO A 15 -42.59 48.38 -25.91
C PRO A 15 -43.84 48.59 -25.00
N THR A 16 -43.88 48.10 -23.75
CA THR A 16 -44.76 48.68 -22.70
C THR A 16 -44.24 48.48 -21.26
N VAL A 17 -44.03 49.62 -20.58
CA VAL A 17 -44.49 50.04 -19.24
C VAL A 17 -44.52 49.00 -18.08
N ASN A 18 -43.49 49.11 -17.23
CA ASN A 18 -43.53 49.37 -15.77
C ASN A 18 -44.77 48.96 -14.94
N ARG A 19 -44.59 48.03 -13.98
CA ARG A 19 -44.88 48.14 -12.52
C ARG A 19 -44.88 46.76 -11.86
N ASP A 20 -43.97 46.54 -10.91
CA ASP A 20 -44.18 45.66 -9.75
C ASP A 20 -43.38 46.16 -8.52
N PRO A 21 -43.89 45.99 -7.28
CA PRO A 21 -43.34 46.55 -6.03
C PRO A 21 -42.38 45.57 -5.29
N PRO A 22 -41.73 45.99 -4.18
CA PRO A 22 -40.34 45.60 -3.86
C PRO A 22 -40.21 44.37 -2.96
N PRO A 23 -39.01 43.75 -2.88
CA PRO A 23 -38.66 42.83 -1.81
C PRO A 23 -38.00 43.54 -0.62
N ILE A 24 -38.24 42.93 0.54
CA ILE A 24 -37.89 43.32 1.89
C ILE A 24 -36.37 43.18 2.13
N LEU A 25 -35.83 44.16 2.87
CA LEU A 25 -34.48 44.23 3.42
C LEU A 25 -34.11 42.99 4.25
N PHE A 26 -32.91 42.45 4.04
CA PHE A 26 -32.04 42.05 5.14
C PHE A 26 -30.60 42.47 4.82
N GLU A 27 -30.05 43.27 5.73
CA GLU A 27 -28.81 44.04 5.62
C GLU A 27 -27.57 43.14 5.48
N VAL A 28 -26.70 43.50 4.53
CA VAL A 28 -25.31 43.05 4.47
C VAL A 28 -24.45 44.07 5.22
N ILE A 29 -23.87 43.64 6.34
CA ILE A 29 -22.76 44.35 6.98
C ILE A 29 -21.54 44.19 6.07
N CYS A 30 -21.28 45.20 5.24
CA CYS A 30 -20.02 45.36 4.52
C CYS A 30 -18.91 45.72 5.52
N VAL A 31 -18.22 44.71 6.06
CA VAL A 31 -16.87 44.91 6.60
C VAL A 31 -15.93 45.00 5.40
N VAL A 32 -15.37 46.19 5.20
CA VAL A 32 -14.34 46.52 4.23
C VAL A 32 -13.15 45.57 4.43
N TRP A 33 -13.09 44.51 3.63
CA TRP A 33 -11.87 43.74 3.40
C TRP A 33 -10.92 44.61 2.58
N LEU A 34 -9.97 45.23 3.28
CA LEU A 34 -8.80 45.82 2.64
C LEU A 34 -8.02 44.68 1.97
N CYS A 35 -7.99 44.71 0.64
CA CYS A 35 -7.18 43.84 -0.20
C CYS A 35 -5.69 43.97 0.14
N LEU A 36 -5.18 43.10 0.99
CA LEU A 36 -3.77 42.72 1.02
C LEU A 36 -3.67 41.35 0.33
N GLY A 37 -2.89 41.28 -0.75
CA GLY A 37 -2.71 40.03 -1.50
C GLY A 37 -2.13 38.90 -0.64
N PRO A 38 -2.36 37.62 -0.97
CA PRO A 38 -2.04 36.48 -0.09
C PRO A 38 -0.53 36.15 0.05
N GLY A 39 0.38 37.05 -0.35
CA GLY A 39 1.74 36.67 -0.73
C GLY A 39 2.82 36.68 0.34
N ALA A 40 2.67 37.39 1.46
CA ALA A 40 3.84 37.78 2.26
C ALA A 40 3.89 37.26 3.71
N VAL A 41 2.80 36.73 4.29
CA VAL A 41 2.74 36.43 5.74
C VAL A 41 3.04 34.96 6.08
N PHE A 42 2.99 34.04 5.12
CA PHE A 42 3.05 32.60 5.41
C PHE A 42 4.47 31.98 5.47
N ALA A 43 5.50 32.63 4.91
CA ALA A 43 6.83 32.03 4.79
C ALA A 43 7.58 31.94 6.13
N ASP A 44 7.34 32.89 7.03
CA ASP A 44 8.01 32.98 8.33
C ASP A 44 7.50 31.90 9.29
N GLU A 45 6.17 31.74 9.38
CA GLU A 45 5.55 30.94 10.44
C GLU A 45 5.83 29.43 10.29
N ALA A 46 5.65 28.85 9.09
CA ALA A 46 5.93 27.43 8.86
C ALA A 46 7.42 27.10 9.02
N THR A 47 8.30 27.98 8.51
CA THR A 47 9.76 27.83 8.64
C THR A 47 10.20 27.92 10.10
N HIS A 48 9.59 28.82 10.86
CA HIS A 48 9.84 28.99 12.29
C HIS A 48 9.37 27.75 13.08
N LEU A 49 8.16 27.24 12.83
CA LEU A 49 7.67 26.01 13.45
C LEU A 49 8.59 24.82 13.15
N ILE A 50 9.03 24.67 11.90
CA ILE A 50 9.99 23.63 11.52
C ILE A 50 11.27 23.74 12.34
N HIS A 51 11.83 24.94 12.51
CA HIS A 51 13.03 25.14 13.30
C HIS A 51 12.82 24.80 14.78
N GLN A 52 11.70 25.23 15.37
CA GLN A 52 11.34 24.88 16.74
C GLN A 52 11.18 23.36 16.92
N GLY A 53 10.58 22.68 15.95
CA GLY A 53 10.46 21.23 15.93
C GLY A 53 11.82 20.54 15.89
N ASP A 54 12.76 21.04 15.08
CA ASP A 54 14.14 20.55 15.01
C ASP A 54 14.86 20.73 16.36
N GLN A 55 14.69 21.87 17.05
CA GLN A 55 15.26 22.08 18.38
C GLN A 55 14.69 21.10 19.41
N ALA A 56 13.36 20.90 19.42
CA ALA A 56 12.72 19.94 20.31
C ALA A 56 13.22 18.50 20.06
N LEU A 57 13.53 18.15 18.81
CA LEU A 57 14.16 16.87 18.47
C LEU A 57 15.59 16.74 19.04
N LEU A 58 16.40 17.80 18.96
CA LEU A 58 17.75 17.83 19.54
C LEU A 58 17.71 17.65 21.06
N GLU A 59 16.72 18.27 21.71
CA GLU A 59 16.44 18.13 23.15
C GLU A 59 15.80 16.79 23.52
N LYS A 60 15.46 15.94 22.54
CA LYS A 60 14.74 14.66 22.70
C LYS A 60 13.35 14.83 23.35
N ASN A 61 12.74 16.00 23.22
CA ASN A 61 11.39 16.28 23.69
C ASN A 61 10.36 15.89 22.61
N PHE A 62 10.16 14.58 22.44
CA PHE A 62 9.29 14.02 21.40
C PHE A 62 7.83 14.48 21.45
N PRO A 63 7.16 14.61 22.63
CA PRO A 63 5.79 15.12 22.68
C PRO A 63 5.66 16.57 22.20
N SER A 64 6.63 17.42 22.55
CA SER A 64 6.66 18.80 22.06
C SER A 64 6.93 18.86 20.56
N ALA A 65 7.92 18.09 20.08
CA ALA A 65 8.24 18.00 18.65
C ALA A 65 7.03 17.50 17.84
N GLU A 66 6.30 16.50 18.34
CA GLU A 66 5.08 15.98 17.71
C GLU A 66 4.04 17.08 17.49
N LYS A 67 3.76 17.89 18.52
CA LYS A 67 2.79 18.99 18.43
C LYS A 67 3.23 20.03 17.38
N ILE A 68 4.49 20.47 17.46
CA ILE A 68 5.03 21.52 16.58
C ILE A 68 5.03 21.06 15.12
N PHE A 69 5.51 19.85 14.83
CA PHE A 69 5.53 19.35 13.46
C PHE A 69 4.13 19.04 12.92
N THR A 70 3.16 18.72 13.77
CA THR A 70 1.77 18.53 13.33
C THR A 70 1.19 19.86 12.83
N GLU A 71 1.40 20.94 13.57
CA GLU A 71 1.00 22.30 13.17
C GLU A 71 1.73 22.75 11.89
N ALA A 72 3.03 22.47 11.78
CA ALA A 72 3.78 22.75 10.56
C ALA A 72 3.26 21.94 9.34
N LEU A 73 2.79 20.70 9.55
CA LEU A 73 2.24 19.86 8.49
C LEU A 73 0.88 20.38 7.99
N GLU A 74 0.07 20.99 8.85
CA GLU A 74 -1.19 21.63 8.43
C GLU A 74 -0.94 22.80 7.46
N MET A 75 0.14 23.55 7.68
CA MET A 75 0.57 24.64 6.80
C MET A 75 1.22 24.13 5.50
N GLU A 76 1.98 23.04 5.57
CA GLU A 76 2.65 22.43 4.41
C GLU A 76 2.39 20.92 4.28
N PRO A 77 1.18 20.49 3.86
CA PRO A 77 0.78 19.07 3.82
C PRO A 77 1.65 18.18 2.93
N ASP A 78 2.28 18.76 1.91
CA ASP A 78 3.14 18.05 0.95
C ASP A 78 4.63 18.08 1.34
N ASN A 79 4.99 18.62 2.51
CA ASN A 79 6.39 18.70 2.93
C ASN A 79 6.87 17.35 3.49
N TYR A 80 7.47 16.53 2.64
CA TYR A 80 7.95 15.20 3.01
C TYR A 80 8.94 15.21 4.18
N ARG A 81 9.68 16.30 4.42
CA ARG A 81 10.62 16.39 5.55
C ARG A 81 9.88 16.43 6.89
N ILE A 82 8.77 17.17 6.96
CA ILE A 82 7.90 17.22 8.13
C ILE A 82 7.28 15.84 8.37
N ILE A 83 6.75 15.22 7.33
CA ILE A 83 6.12 13.88 7.40
C ILE A 83 7.11 12.83 7.92
N ILE A 84 8.36 12.83 7.43
CA ILE A 84 9.41 11.92 7.91
C ILE A 84 9.73 12.16 9.39
N SER A 85 9.90 13.42 9.78
CA SER A 85 10.20 13.79 11.16
C SER A 85 9.08 13.34 12.10
N LEU A 86 7.82 13.57 11.72
CA LEU A 86 6.65 13.06 12.44
C LEU A 86 6.65 11.53 12.50
N ALA A 87 6.91 10.82 11.41
CA ALA A 87 6.93 9.36 11.40
C ALA A 87 7.95 8.81 12.43
N GLU A 88 9.16 9.36 12.45
CA GLU A 88 10.20 8.99 13.41
C GLU A 88 9.81 9.32 14.86
N ILE A 89 9.20 10.50 15.09
CA ILE A 89 8.69 10.89 16.41
C ILE A 89 7.60 9.93 16.89
N LYS A 90 6.63 9.60 16.04
CA LYS A 90 5.54 8.65 16.34
C LYS A 90 6.10 7.26 16.69
N GLU A 91 7.16 6.80 15.98
CA GLU A 91 7.87 5.56 16.34
C GLU A 91 8.47 5.63 17.75
N LYS A 92 9.11 6.76 18.12
CA LYS A 92 9.69 6.96 19.46
C LYS A 92 8.64 7.02 20.56
N LEU A 93 7.46 7.56 20.26
CA LEU A 93 6.32 7.64 21.18
C LEU A 93 5.50 6.34 21.26
N GLY A 94 5.86 5.29 20.50
CA GLY A 94 5.10 4.04 20.47
C GLY A 94 3.80 4.09 19.65
N LYS A 95 3.54 5.19 18.94
CA LYS A 95 2.37 5.41 18.07
C LYS A 95 2.60 4.77 16.70
N TYR A 96 2.79 3.45 16.67
CA TYR A 96 3.30 2.74 15.49
C TYR A 96 2.36 2.78 14.27
N GLU A 97 1.05 2.72 14.46
CA GLU A 97 0.09 2.82 13.36
C GLU A 97 0.13 4.20 12.68
N GLU A 98 0.25 5.27 13.47
CA GLU A 98 0.43 6.63 12.94
C GLU A 98 1.76 6.76 12.18
N ALA A 99 2.85 6.20 12.74
CA ALA A 99 4.15 6.17 12.07
C ALA A 99 4.10 5.43 10.73
N LYS A 100 3.37 4.30 10.68
CA LYS A 100 3.15 3.50 9.48
C LYS A 100 2.44 4.31 8.39
N ASN A 101 1.36 5.00 8.75
CA ASN A 101 0.56 5.78 7.80
C ASN A 101 1.37 6.94 7.19
N LEU A 102 2.14 7.66 8.01
CA LEU A 102 3.03 8.73 7.53
C LEU A 102 4.13 8.18 6.61
N ALA A 103 4.72 7.04 6.94
CA ALA A 103 5.71 6.40 6.08
C ALA A 103 5.11 5.96 4.73
N GLN A 104 3.88 5.44 4.73
CA GLN A 104 3.16 5.08 3.50
C GLN A 104 2.85 6.31 2.64
N GLN A 105 2.41 7.42 3.26
CA GLN A 105 2.19 8.69 2.57
C GLN A 105 3.45 9.12 1.78
N ILE A 106 4.65 9.00 2.37
CA ILE A 106 5.92 9.29 1.67
C ILE A 106 6.16 8.37 0.46
N LEU A 107 5.80 7.10 0.57
CA LEU A 107 5.97 6.13 -0.51
C LEU A 107 4.96 6.35 -1.65
N ASP A 108 3.81 6.95 -1.37
CA ASP A 108 2.78 7.26 -2.38
C ASP A 108 3.05 8.59 -3.11
N MET A 109 3.86 9.48 -2.54
CA MET A 109 4.32 10.71 -3.20
C MET A 109 5.17 10.42 -4.46
N PRO A 110 5.20 11.33 -5.46
CA PRO A 110 5.98 11.14 -6.68
C PRO A 110 7.50 11.05 -6.41
N GLU A 111 8.19 10.20 -7.16
CA GLU A 111 9.66 10.05 -7.05
C GLU A 111 10.39 11.21 -7.74
N ALA A 112 11.47 11.70 -7.09
CA ALA A 112 12.29 12.79 -7.58
C ALA A 112 13.76 12.40 -7.75
N ARG A 113 14.43 13.00 -8.76
CA ARG A 113 15.89 12.92 -8.94
C ARG A 113 16.58 13.93 -8.02
N GLY A 114 16.89 13.51 -6.79
CA GLY A 114 17.50 14.37 -5.77
C GLY A 114 16.49 15.28 -5.05
N ARG A 115 16.97 16.26 -4.28
CA ARG A 115 16.13 17.20 -3.52
C ARG A 115 15.73 18.39 -4.38
N GLN A 116 14.81 18.16 -5.30
CA GLN A 116 14.28 19.19 -6.20
C GLN A 116 13.26 20.06 -5.47
N VAL A 117 13.31 21.37 -5.68
CA VAL A 117 12.42 22.34 -5.03
C VAL A 117 12.01 23.48 -5.94
N LEU A 118 10.84 24.06 -5.64
CA LEU A 118 10.43 25.39 -6.07
C LEU A 118 10.72 26.39 -4.95
N VAL A 119 11.42 27.46 -5.28
CA VAL A 119 11.83 28.51 -4.35
C VAL A 119 11.01 29.76 -4.64
N TYR A 120 10.25 30.22 -3.66
CA TYR A 120 9.48 31.46 -3.73
C TYR A 120 10.24 32.51 -2.92
N LEU A 121 10.80 33.50 -3.61
CA LEU A 121 11.51 34.63 -3.01
C LEU A 121 10.58 35.83 -2.93
N GLU A 122 10.78 36.67 -1.91
CA GLU A 122 10.04 37.92 -1.78
C GLU A 122 10.29 38.84 -2.99
N GLY A 123 9.21 39.33 -3.61
CA GLY A 123 9.27 40.21 -4.79
C GLY A 123 9.34 39.50 -6.15
N GLU A 124 9.51 38.19 -6.20
CA GLU A 124 9.47 37.40 -7.44
C GLU A 124 8.04 36.88 -7.72
N THR A 125 7.57 37.00 -8.97
CA THR A 125 6.22 36.57 -9.34
C THR A 125 6.12 35.08 -9.67
N GLU A 126 7.23 34.45 -10.04
CA GLU A 126 7.30 33.03 -10.40
C GLU A 126 8.30 32.29 -9.51
N PRO A 127 8.01 31.04 -9.10
CA PRO A 127 8.96 30.25 -8.35
C PRO A 127 10.17 29.89 -9.20
N LEU A 128 11.34 29.92 -8.56
CA LEU A 128 12.60 29.52 -9.17
C LEU A 128 12.85 28.02 -8.93
N GLU A 129 13.24 27.30 -9.98
CA GLU A 129 13.64 25.90 -9.84
C GLU A 129 15.06 25.77 -9.27
N ALA A 130 15.17 25.04 -8.16
CA ALA A 130 16.45 24.76 -7.53
C ALA A 130 16.58 23.31 -7.02
N SER A 131 17.79 22.95 -6.63
CA SER A 131 18.08 21.76 -5.84
C SER A 131 18.65 22.15 -4.49
N VAL A 132 18.14 21.55 -3.42
CA VAL A 132 18.64 21.79 -2.06
C VAL A 132 19.92 21.00 -1.83
N VAL A 133 21.00 21.72 -1.57
CA VAL A 133 22.33 21.15 -1.29
C VAL A 133 22.54 21.03 0.21
N ASP A 134 22.14 22.02 1.00
CA ASP A 134 22.26 22.01 2.46
C ASP A 134 21.18 22.91 3.08
N GLU A 135 20.62 22.50 4.20
CA GLU A 135 19.58 23.20 4.96
C GLU A 135 20.05 23.55 6.38
N THR A 136 21.27 23.17 6.74
CA THR A 136 21.85 23.33 8.08
C THR A 136 22.85 24.48 8.16
N VAL A 137 22.96 25.27 7.09
CA VAL A 137 23.94 26.35 7.00
C VAL A 137 23.54 27.48 7.94
N MET A 138 24.45 27.84 8.83
CA MET A 138 24.32 28.98 9.74
C MET A 138 25.35 30.04 9.33
N MET A 139 24.92 31.26 9.04
CA MET A 139 25.81 32.35 8.64
C MET A 139 25.73 33.51 9.63
N PHE A 140 26.87 34.02 10.06
CA PHE A 140 26.90 35.27 10.80
C PHE A 140 26.61 36.44 9.85
N PRO A 141 25.73 37.38 10.23
CA PRO A 141 25.53 38.59 9.45
C PRO A 141 26.88 39.29 9.26
N LYS A 142 27.17 39.73 8.03
CA LYS A 142 28.39 40.51 7.81
C LYS A 142 28.24 41.85 8.54
N PRO A 143 29.25 42.30 9.32
CA PRO A 143 29.24 43.65 9.84
C PRO A 143 29.13 44.63 8.66
N LYS A 144 28.20 45.59 8.74
CA LYS A 144 28.09 46.66 7.74
C LYS A 144 29.46 47.35 7.63
N SER A 145 30.18 47.14 6.54
CA SER A 145 31.42 47.86 6.28
C SER A 145 31.10 49.24 5.70
N GLU A 146 31.75 50.26 6.26
CA GLU A 146 31.87 51.65 5.77
C GLU A 146 30.73 52.64 6.11
N GLN A 147 30.47 52.81 7.40
CA GLN A 147 30.28 54.16 7.94
C GLN A 147 31.43 54.41 8.91
N GLN A 148 32.06 55.60 8.83
CA GLN A 148 33.22 55.98 9.65
C GLN A 148 32.99 55.58 11.11
N PRO A 149 33.95 54.90 11.77
CA PRO A 149 33.75 54.43 13.13
C PRO A 149 33.48 55.63 14.04
N ASN A 150 32.32 55.65 14.68
CA ASN A 150 32.02 56.64 15.69
C ASN A 150 32.98 56.34 16.87
N PRO A 151 33.75 57.31 17.40
CA PRO A 151 34.71 57.08 18.48
C PRO A 151 34.10 56.41 19.73
N MET A 152 32.78 56.50 19.89
CA MET A 152 32.00 55.86 20.95
C MET A 152 31.78 54.35 20.75
N ASP A 153 31.91 53.81 19.53
CA ASP A 153 31.72 52.39 19.20
C ASP A 153 32.76 51.48 19.86
N LYS A 154 33.90 52.04 20.28
CA LYS A 154 34.95 51.31 21.00
C LYS A 154 34.52 50.90 22.41
N PHE A 155 33.50 51.54 22.98
CA PHE A 155 33.03 51.32 24.35
C PHE A 155 31.70 50.55 24.43
N LEU A 156 31.04 50.31 23.30
CA LEU A 156 29.85 49.47 23.22
C LEU A 156 30.30 48.00 23.01
N LYS A 157 29.89 47.09 23.90
CA LYS A 157 29.92 45.65 23.59
C LYS A 157 29.07 45.47 22.33
N LYS A 158 29.69 45.12 21.20
CA LYS A 158 28.96 44.81 19.97
C LYS A 158 27.89 43.77 20.32
N PRO A 159 26.61 43.99 19.95
CA PRO A 159 25.60 42.96 20.16
C PRO A 159 26.10 41.68 19.48
N ILE A 160 26.07 40.58 20.21
CA ILE A 160 26.39 39.26 19.66
C ILE A 160 25.37 39.04 18.54
N GLN A 161 25.81 39.13 17.28
CA GLN A 161 24.94 38.84 16.15
C GLN A 161 24.73 37.34 16.12
N GLU A 162 23.50 36.91 16.41
CA GLU A 162 23.14 35.51 16.34
C GLU A 162 23.27 35.00 14.89
N PRO A 163 23.74 33.76 14.69
CA PRO A 163 23.87 33.21 13.36
C PRO A 163 22.49 32.99 12.74
N VAL A 164 22.36 33.37 11.47
CA VAL A 164 21.10 33.30 10.71
C VAL A 164 21.08 32.01 9.88
N PRO A 165 19.99 31.22 9.92
CA PRO A 165 19.85 30.02 9.12
C PRO A 165 19.67 30.33 7.64
N HIS A 166 20.36 29.58 6.77
CA HIS A 166 20.31 29.71 5.32
C HIS A 166 20.05 28.38 4.63
N TYR A 167 19.38 28.44 3.49
CA TYR A 167 19.40 27.39 2.48
C TYR A 167 20.61 27.55 1.57
N ARG A 168 21.31 26.45 1.31
CA ARG A 168 22.28 26.37 0.21
C ARG A 168 21.59 25.73 -0.98
N LEU A 169 21.32 26.54 -2.00
CA LEU A 169 20.53 26.18 -3.17
C LEU A 169 21.37 26.22 -4.43
N PHE A 170 21.17 25.23 -5.31
CA PHE A 170 21.66 25.24 -6.68
C PHE A 170 20.51 25.61 -7.62
N PHE A 171 20.53 26.80 -8.21
CA PHE A 171 19.48 27.25 -9.12
C PHE A 171 19.70 26.68 -10.52
N LYS A 172 18.74 25.93 -11.06
CA LYS A 172 18.91 25.20 -12.32
C LYS A 172 19.11 26.11 -13.53
N LYS A 173 18.32 27.18 -13.62
CA LYS A 173 18.35 28.09 -14.77
C LYS A 173 19.66 28.89 -14.84
N SER A 174 20.17 29.33 -13.70
CA SER A 174 21.41 30.12 -13.63
C SER A 174 22.67 29.27 -13.51
N GLY A 175 22.55 28.01 -13.08
CA GLY A 175 23.69 27.13 -12.79
C GLY A 175 24.53 27.58 -11.60
N LYS A 176 24.00 28.45 -10.73
CA LYS A 176 24.73 29.03 -9.60
C LYS A 176 24.31 28.46 -8.26
N MET A 177 25.31 28.33 -7.38
CA MET A 177 25.13 28.07 -5.95
C MET A 177 24.88 29.38 -5.22
N GLN A 178 23.85 29.44 -4.40
CA GLN A 178 23.53 30.62 -3.58
C GLN A 178 23.14 30.21 -2.16
N LEU A 179 23.46 31.09 -1.20
CA LEU A 179 22.97 31.02 0.16
C LEU A 179 21.82 31.99 0.30
N ILE A 180 20.64 31.49 0.65
CA ILE A 180 19.43 32.30 0.82
C ILE A 180 18.99 32.19 2.28
N PRO A 181 18.82 33.30 3.02
CA PRO A 181 18.28 33.27 4.37
C PRO A 181 16.92 32.57 4.40
N LYS A 182 16.68 31.71 5.41
CA LYS A 182 15.44 30.92 5.43
C LYS A 182 14.17 31.77 5.54
N PHE A 183 14.25 32.94 6.18
CA PHE A 183 13.12 33.86 6.32
C PHE A 183 12.77 34.59 5.00
N GLU A 184 13.68 34.64 4.02
CA GLU A 184 13.45 35.30 2.72
C GLU A 184 12.92 34.33 1.65
N ALA A 185 12.80 33.03 1.96
CA ALA A 185 12.49 32.01 0.98
C ALA A 185 11.54 30.94 1.51
N ARG A 186 10.42 30.76 0.79
CA ARG A 186 9.57 29.58 0.96
C ARG A 186 10.00 28.50 -0.02
N ILE A 187 10.16 27.27 0.47
CA ILE A 187 10.59 26.12 -0.33
C ILE A 187 9.46 25.09 -0.44
N LYS A 188 9.07 24.74 -1.65
CA LYS A 188 8.19 23.60 -1.92
C LYS A 188 8.97 22.45 -2.53
N TYR A 189 8.99 21.31 -1.86
CA TYR A 189 9.63 20.10 -2.37
C TYR A 189 8.87 19.48 -3.54
N ILE A 190 9.62 19.06 -4.56
CA ILE A 190 9.08 18.39 -5.75
C ILE A 190 9.41 16.91 -5.62
N GLY A 191 8.46 16.14 -5.08
CA GLY A 191 8.59 14.69 -4.89
C GLY A 191 9.65 14.27 -3.87
N VAL A 192 9.82 12.96 -3.74
CA VAL A 192 10.68 12.35 -2.72
C VAL A 192 11.91 11.72 -3.38
N PRO A 193 13.15 12.03 -2.93
CA PRO A 193 14.35 11.41 -3.46
C PRO A 193 14.34 9.89 -3.30
N ARG A 194 14.83 9.15 -4.31
CA ARG A 194 14.90 7.68 -4.29
C ARG A 194 15.54 7.09 -3.02
N ARG A 195 16.68 7.64 -2.57
CA ARG A 195 17.36 7.20 -1.33
C ARG A 195 16.49 7.38 -0.09
N THR A 196 15.69 8.45 -0.05
CA THR A 196 14.75 8.71 1.04
C THR A 196 13.60 7.69 1.02
N ARG A 197 13.08 7.35 -0.16
CA ARG A 197 12.05 6.30 -0.30
C ARG A 197 12.57 4.94 0.15
N GLU A 198 13.81 4.59 -0.19
CA GLU A 198 14.45 3.35 0.29
C GLU A 198 14.57 3.32 1.82
N LYS A 199 15.04 4.42 2.44
CA LYS A 199 15.06 4.54 3.91
C LYS A 199 13.66 4.39 4.53
N MET A 200 12.63 4.96 3.90
CA MET A 200 11.26 4.84 4.41
C MET A 200 10.68 3.43 4.25
N ARG A 201 11.10 2.65 3.24
CA ARG A 201 10.75 1.23 3.17
C ARG A 201 11.36 0.43 4.32
N ASP A 202 12.63 0.70 4.66
CA ASP A 202 13.29 0.04 5.79
C ASP A 202 12.69 0.48 7.13
N PHE A 203 12.33 1.76 7.25
CA PHE A 203 11.58 2.30 8.37
C PHE A 203 10.24 1.56 8.54
N LEU A 204 9.47 1.41 7.45
CA LEU A 204 8.17 0.75 7.46
C LEU A 204 8.28 -0.72 7.90
N LYS A 205 9.29 -1.45 7.40
CA LYS A 205 9.60 -2.83 7.87
C LYS A 205 9.85 -2.87 9.38
N ARG A 206 10.64 -1.93 9.90
CA ARG A 206 10.95 -1.84 11.34
C ARG A 206 9.71 -1.50 12.17
N VAL A 207 8.87 -0.57 11.70
CA VAL A 207 7.62 -0.20 12.39
C VAL A 207 6.64 -1.37 12.37
N HIS A 208 6.49 -2.10 11.26
CA HIS A 208 5.66 -3.30 11.21
C HIS A 208 6.09 -4.36 12.24
N LYS A 209 7.39 -4.63 12.37
CA LYS A 209 7.92 -5.50 13.44
C LYS A 209 7.47 -5.06 14.83
N LYS A 210 7.49 -3.76 15.09
CA LYS A 210 7.04 -3.20 16.37
C LYS A 210 5.52 -3.29 16.54
N ILE A 211 4.73 -3.09 15.49
CA ILE A 211 3.26 -3.29 15.53
C ILE A 211 2.95 -4.75 15.87
N ILE A 212 3.64 -5.69 15.23
CA ILE A 212 3.43 -7.13 15.46
C ILE A 212 3.82 -7.50 16.90
N ALA A 213 4.97 -7.01 17.38
CA ALA A 213 5.37 -7.21 18.77
C ALA A 213 4.39 -6.57 19.77
N ALA A 214 3.89 -5.36 19.49
CA ALA A 214 2.98 -4.60 20.36
C ALA A 214 1.54 -5.12 20.34
N SER A 215 1.10 -5.74 19.24
CA SER A 215 -0.21 -6.40 19.13
C SER A 215 -0.31 -7.65 19.99
N GLY A 216 0.80 -8.03 20.65
CA GLY A 216 0.97 -9.30 21.33
C GLY A 216 1.05 -10.44 20.29
N THR A 217 1.69 -11.54 20.68
CA THR A 217 1.54 -12.84 19.99
C THR A 217 0.12 -13.40 20.22
N GLY A 218 -0.89 -12.54 20.17
CA GLY A 218 -2.30 -12.85 20.34
C GLY A 218 -2.62 -13.91 19.31
N GLU A 219 -2.67 -15.13 19.79
CA GLU A 219 -2.86 -16.33 19.03
C GLU A 219 -4.23 -16.24 18.37
N THR A 220 -4.31 -15.63 17.19
CA THR A 220 -5.47 -15.82 16.33
C THR A 220 -5.34 -17.22 15.80
N VAL A 221 -5.77 -18.20 16.60
CA VAL A 221 -6.08 -19.54 16.11
C VAL A 221 -7.06 -19.32 14.97
N VAL A 222 -6.56 -19.39 13.74
CA VAL A 222 -7.39 -19.25 12.56
C VAL A 222 -8.37 -20.41 12.60
N LYS A 223 -9.66 -20.09 12.77
CA LYS A 223 -10.73 -21.09 12.77
C LYS A 223 -10.80 -21.69 11.37
N MET A 224 -10.28 -22.90 11.24
CA MET A 224 -10.28 -23.64 9.98
C MET A 224 -11.70 -24.05 9.59
N VAL A 225 -11.97 -24.11 8.29
CA VAL A 225 -13.22 -24.63 7.74
C VAL A 225 -13.12 -26.16 7.69
N ALA A 226 -14.07 -26.86 8.29
CA ALA A 226 -14.16 -28.31 8.21
C ALA A 226 -14.93 -28.72 6.95
N LEU A 227 -14.26 -29.46 6.07
CA LEU A 227 -14.83 -30.00 4.85
C LEU A 227 -15.13 -31.49 5.05
N LYS A 228 -16.31 -31.92 4.63
CA LYS A 228 -16.75 -33.32 4.78
C LYS A 228 -15.98 -34.29 3.87
N GLY A 229 -15.24 -33.78 2.89
CA GLY A 229 -14.67 -34.59 1.82
C GLY A 229 -15.75 -35.17 0.92
N GLY A 230 -15.46 -36.30 0.28
CA GLY A 230 -16.28 -36.91 -0.75
C GLY A 230 -15.55 -36.97 -2.09
N CYS A 231 -16.26 -37.41 -3.13
CA CYS A 231 -15.68 -37.60 -4.45
C CYS A 231 -16.00 -36.42 -5.38
N PHE A 232 -15.03 -36.01 -6.19
CA PHE A 232 -15.18 -34.98 -7.21
C PHE A 232 -14.34 -35.32 -8.45
N MET A 233 -14.67 -34.66 -9.57
CA MET A 233 -13.89 -34.78 -10.80
C MET A 233 -12.75 -33.73 -10.78
N MET A 234 -11.52 -34.20 -10.62
CA MET A 234 -10.30 -33.39 -10.59
C MET A 234 -9.74 -33.20 -11.99
N GLY A 235 -9.26 -32.00 -12.30
CA GLY A 235 -8.68 -31.63 -13.60
C GLY A 235 -9.65 -30.97 -14.59
N SER A 236 -9.21 -30.84 -15.84
CA SER A 236 -9.96 -30.17 -16.91
C SER A 236 -9.56 -30.63 -18.33
N ASP A 237 -10.55 -31.02 -19.13
CA ASP A 237 -10.33 -31.32 -20.56
C ASP A 237 -10.08 -30.07 -21.42
N LYS A 238 -10.43 -28.89 -20.89
CA LYS A 238 -10.26 -27.59 -21.56
C LYS A 238 -8.99 -26.86 -21.14
N GLY A 239 -8.22 -27.44 -20.22
CA GLY A 239 -6.98 -26.88 -19.68
C GLY A 239 -5.73 -27.34 -20.41
N HIS A 240 -4.58 -27.12 -19.76
CA HIS A 240 -3.27 -27.60 -20.20
C HIS A 240 -3.17 -29.14 -20.10
N ASN A 241 -2.10 -29.72 -20.66
CA ASN A 241 -1.94 -31.18 -20.72
C ASN A 241 -1.74 -31.82 -19.34
N ASP A 242 -1.13 -31.10 -18.42
CA ASP A 242 -0.91 -31.48 -17.02
C ASP A 242 -2.20 -31.48 -16.19
N GLU A 243 -3.25 -30.81 -16.66
CA GLU A 243 -4.60 -30.82 -16.06
C GLU A 243 -5.45 -32.01 -16.51
N LYS A 244 -4.90 -32.87 -17.39
CA LYS A 244 -5.59 -34.01 -18.01
C LYS A 244 -5.00 -35.35 -17.57
N PRO A 245 -5.79 -36.43 -17.56
CA PRO A 245 -7.24 -36.45 -17.79
C PRO A 245 -8.02 -35.94 -16.58
N VAL A 246 -9.28 -35.56 -16.83
CA VAL A 246 -10.25 -35.44 -15.74
C VAL A 246 -10.44 -36.82 -15.12
N HIS A 247 -10.28 -36.93 -13.80
CA HIS A 247 -10.36 -38.21 -13.08
C HIS A 247 -11.08 -38.05 -11.74
N GLU A 248 -11.68 -39.12 -11.24
CA GLU A 248 -12.42 -39.11 -9.98
C GLU A 248 -11.44 -39.23 -8.79
N VAL A 249 -11.55 -38.32 -7.83
CA VAL A 249 -10.79 -38.33 -6.58
C VAL A 249 -11.74 -38.24 -5.40
N CYS A 250 -11.53 -39.10 -4.40
CA CYS A 250 -12.30 -39.15 -3.17
C CYS A 250 -11.41 -38.78 -1.98
N LEU A 251 -11.85 -37.76 -1.23
CA LEU A 251 -11.14 -37.23 -0.08
C LEU A 251 -11.83 -37.60 1.23
N SER A 252 -11.03 -37.93 2.23
CA SER A 252 -11.48 -38.01 3.63
C SER A 252 -11.82 -36.62 4.18
N PRO A 253 -12.62 -36.52 5.26
CA PRO A 253 -12.86 -35.24 5.91
C PRO A 253 -11.56 -34.58 6.39
N PHE A 254 -11.41 -33.28 6.13
CA PHE A 254 -10.24 -32.49 6.50
C PHE A 254 -10.64 -31.06 6.86
N LYS A 255 -9.70 -30.29 7.40
CA LYS A 255 -9.84 -28.86 7.66
C LYS A 255 -8.90 -28.07 6.77
N ILE A 256 -9.30 -26.89 6.35
CA ILE A 256 -8.44 -25.97 5.58
C ILE A 256 -8.64 -24.53 6.05
N ASP A 257 -7.58 -23.74 5.97
CA ASP A 257 -7.62 -22.34 6.36
C ASP A 257 -8.53 -21.55 5.40
N PRO A 258 -9.42 -20.69 5.93
CA PRO A 258 -10.34 -19.89 5.11
C PRO A 258 -9.61 -18.84 4.27
N TYR A 259 -8.41 -18.43 4.68
CA TYR A 259 -7.59 -17.41 4.05
C TYR A 259 -6.17 -17.95 3.83
N GLU A 260 -5.43 -17.30 2.93
CA GLU A 260 -3.98 -17.41 2.86
C GLU A 260 -3.35 -17.01 4.21
N VAL A 261 -2.16 -17.53 4.52
CA VAL A 261 -1.45 -17.15 5.74
C VAL A 261 -1.05 -15.67 5.68
N VAL A 262 -1.53 -14.89 6.64
CA VAL A 262 -1.21 -13.45 6.71
C VAL A 262 0.18 -13.19 7.26
N GLN A 263 0.84 -12.14 6.76
CA GLN A 263 2.20 -11.76 7.15
C GLN A 263 2.40 -11.59 8.65
N ARG A 264 1.44 -10.94 9.35
CA ARG A 264 1.53 -10.79 10.81
C ARG A 264 1.59 -12.13 11.54
N GLY A 265 0.87 -13.14 11.05
CA GLY A 265 0.81 -14.47 11.64
C GLY A 265 2.09 -15.25 11.36
N PHE A 266 2.58 -15.17 10.12
CA PHE A 266 3.85 -15.74 9.71
C PHE A 266 5.01 -15.18 10.54
N GLU A 267 5.16 -13.85 10.58
CA GLU A 267 6.25 -13.18 11.28
C GLU A 267 6.23 -13.44 12.78
N ALA A 268 5.04 -13.47 13.40
CA ALA A 268 4.91 -13.80 14.81
C ALA A 268 5.37 -15.23 15.15
N ARG A 269 5.29 -16.17 14.20
CA ARG A 269 5.69 -17.57 14.42
C ARG A 269 7.09 -17.88 13.93
N MET A 270 7.53 -17.28 12.84
CA MET A 270 8.83 -17.57 12.20
C MET A 270 9.93 -16.61 12.66
N GLY A 271 9.58 -15.41 13.09
CA GLY A 271 10.52 -14.37 13.55
C GLY A 271 11.02 -13.45 12.43
N ASP A 272 10.64 -13.73 11.19
CA ASP A 272 10.93 -12.94 10.01
C ASP A 272 9.74 -12.89 9.04
N ASN A 273 9.82 -11.96 8.09
CA ASN A 273 8.81 -11.78 7.05
C ASN A 273 9.53 -11.63 5.71
N PRO A 274 9.50 -12.65 4.85
CA PRO A 274 10.20 -12.63 3.57
C PRO A 274 9.46 -11.85 2.49
N SER A 275 8.23 -11.39 2.76
CA SER A 275 7.34 -10.84 1.76
C SER A 275 7.88 -9.58 1.08
N ARG A 276 7.69 -9.54 -0.24
CA ARG A 276 8.05 -8.43 -1.10
C ARG A 276 7.16 -7.22 -0.83
N PHE A 277 5.86 -7.45 -0.65
CA PHE A 277 4.86 -6.42 -0.40
C PHE A 277 4.47 -6.43 1.07
N VAL A 278 4.92 -5.47 1.86
CA VAL A 278 4.76 -5.54 3.32
C VAL A 278 3.42 -4.97 3.76
N GLY A 279 2.61 -5.77 4.46
CA GLY A 279 1.36 -5.33 5.07
C GLY A 279 0.76 -6.39 6.00
N LEU A 280 0.27 -5.97 7.17
CA LEU A 280 -0.14 -6.87 8.26
C LEU A 280 -1.18 -7.94 7.85
N HIS A 281 -2.10 -7.56 6.97
CA HIS A 281 -3.22 -8.39 6.50
C HIS A 281 -3.04 -8.88 5.07
N LEU A 282 -1.89 -8.61 4.45
CA LEU A 282 -1.53 -9.19 3.17
C LEU A 282 -1.15 -10.67 3.36
N PRO A 283 -1.33 -11.52 2.34
CA PRO A 283 -0.75 -12.85 2.36
C PRO A 283 0.77 -12.75 2.48
N VAL A 284 1.37 -13.71 3.17
CA VAL A 284 2.82 -13.89 3.12
C VAL A 284 3.21 -14.41 1.73
N ASP A 285 4.12 -13.69 1.07
CA ASP A 285 4.68 -14.01 -0.24
C ASP A 285 6.22 -14.19 -0.18
N SER A 286 6.84 -14.53 -1.32
CA SER A 286 8.31 -14.60 -1.47
C SER A 286 8.99 -15.60 -0.51
N LEU A 287 8.33 -16.72 -0.25
CA LEU A 287 8.87 -17.81 0.56
C LEU A 287 9.02 -19.11 -0.24
N THR A 288 9.97 -19.91 0.21
CA THR A 288 10.19 -21.27 -0.29
C THR A 288 9.07 -22.21 0.18
N TRP A 289 8.94 -23.35 -0.49
CA TRP A 289 8.01 -24.40 -0.06
C TRP A 289 8.33 -24.91 1.36
N GLN A 290 9.63 -25.01 1.70
CA GLN A 290 10.06 -25.49 3.01
C GLN A 290 9.63 -24.55 4.13
N GLU A 291 9.75 -23.23 3.95
CA GLU A 291 9.28 -22.26 4.94
C GLU A 291 7.75 -22.30 5.14
N ALA A 292 6.99 -22.56 4.07
CA ALA A 292 5.54 -22.72 4.14
C ALA A 292 5.17 -23.97 4.97
N ASP A 293 5.82 -25.09 4.68
CA ASP A 293 5.64 -26.36 5.38
C ASP A 293 6.08 -26.26 6.85
N ASP A 294 7.22 -25.63 7.13
CA ASP A 294 7.73 -25.39 8.48
C ASP A 294 6.78 -24.54 9.30
N TYR A 295 6.22 -23.47 8.72
CA TYR A 295 5.19 -22.66 9.39
C TYR A 295 3.96 -23.52 9.73
N CYS A 296 3.40 -24.24 8.75
CA CYS A 296 2.20 -25.05 9.00
C CYS A 296 2.46 -26.09 10.10
N LYS A 297 3.62 -26.78 10.08
CA LYS A 297 4.03 -27.72 11.14
C LYS A 297 4.15 -27.04 12.50
N LYS A 298 4.77 -25.86 12.56
CA LYS A 298 4.98 -25.09 13.79
C LYS A 298 3.66 -24.65 14.43
N VAL A 299 2.60 -24.45 13.64
CA VAL A 299 1.24 -24.15 14.13
C VAL A 299 0.34 -25.39 14.26
N GLY A 300 0.92 -26.60 14.19
CA GLY A 300 0.19 -27.87 14.37
C GLY A 300 -0.71 -28.26 13.19
N LYS A 301 -0.37 -27.80 11.99
CA LYS A 301 -1.08 -28.03 10.72
C LYS A 301 -0.12 -28.69 9.70
N ARG A 302 -0.53 -28.75 8.44
CA ARG A 302 0.26 -29.17 7.27
C ARG A 302 -0.12 -28.33 6.04
N LEU A 303 0.63 -28.43 4.95
CA LEU A 303 0.11 -27.96 3.66
C LEU A 303 -1.03 -28.89 3.18
N PRO A 304 -2.02 -28.37 2.43
CA PRO A 304 -3.01 -29.20 1.74
C PRO A 304 -2.34 -30.04 0.65
N THR A 305 -2.92 -31.19 0.32
CA THR A 305 -2.60 -31.88 -0.94
C THR A 305 -3.14 -31.09 -2.13
N GLU A 306 -2.60 -31.33 -3.33
CA GLU A 306 -3.13 -30.73 -4.56
C GLU A 306 -4.63 -31.03 -4.74
N ALA A 307 -5.03 -32.27 -4.45
CA ALA A 307 -6.42 -32.70 -4.55
C ALA A 307 -7.33 -32.03 -3.51
N GLU A 308 -6.87 -31.92 -2.26
CA GLU A 308 -7.58 -31.17 -1.22
C GLU A 308 -7.76 -29.71 -1.60
N TRP A 309 -6.72 -29.09 -2.15
CA TRP A 309 -6.78 -27.71 -2.59
C TRP A 309 -7.78 -27.53 -3.74
N GLU A 310 -7.76 -28.39 -4.76
CA GLU A 310 -8.70 -28.27 -5.89
C GLU A 310 -10.15 -28.51 -5.46
N TYR A 311 -10.39 -29.54 -4.63
CA TYR A 311 -11.71 -29.79 -4.05
C TYR A 311 -12.21 -28.57 -3.27
N ALA A 312 -11.34 -28.02 -2.41
CA ALA A 312 -11.62 -26.84 -1.62
C ALA A 312 -11.92 -25.63 -2.50
N ALA A 313 -11.11 -25.38 -3.54
CA ALA A 313 -11.24 -24.24 -4.45
C ALA A 313 -12.55 -24.30 -5.24
N ARG A 314 -12.95 -25.48 -5.74
CA ARG A 314 -14.18 -25.68 -6.49
C ARG A 314 -15.43 -25.39 -5.66
N GLY A 315 -15.42 -25.66 -4.35
CA GLY A 315 -16.58 -25.40 -3.49
C GLY A 315 -17.88 -26.02 -4.02
N ASN A 316 -17.84 -27.28 -4.45
CA ASN A 316 -18.93 -28.01 -5.13
C ASN A 316 -19.41 -27.44 -6.48
N THR A 317 -18.71 -26.48 -7.08
CA THR A 317 -19.01 -26.00 -8.43
C THR A 317 -18.32 -26.88 -9.49
N THR A 318 -18.91 -26.93 -10.68
CA THR A 318 -18.38 -27.65 -11.86
C THR A 318 -17.93 -26.71 -12.98
N THR A 319 -17.98 -25.40 -12.72
CA THR A 319 -17.58 -24.34 -13.64
C THR A 319 -16.06 -24.17 -13.69
N ILE A 320 -15.56 -23.34 -14.62
CA ILE A 320 -14.12 -23.09 -14.81
C ILE A 320 -13.50 -22.42 -13.57
N PHE A 321 -14.22 -21.47 -12.99
CA PHE A 321 -13.92 -20.82 -11.72
C PHE A 321 -15.06 -21.13 -10.73
N TYR A 322 -14.82 -21.02 -9.43
CA TYR A 322 -15.89 -21.20 -8.44
C TYR A 322 -17.00 -20.13 -8.54
N VAL A 323 -16.71 -19.01 -9.21
CA VAL A 323 -17.67 -17.92 -9.47
C VAL A 323 -18.41 -18.05 -10.80
N GLY A 324 -18.07 -19.05 -11.63
CA GLY A 324 -18.71 -19.28 -12.92
C GLY A 324 -17.73 -19.53 -14.07
N GLN A 325 -18.14 -19.18 -15.29
CA GLN A 325 -17.36 -19.43 -16.51
C GLN A 325 -16.28 -18.37 -16.79
N LYS A 326 -16.40 -17.20 -16.18
CA LYS A 326 -15.46 -16.07 -16.29
C LYS A 326 -15.26 -15.47 -14.92
N ILE A 327 -14.08 -14.92 -14.70
CA ILE A 327 -13.75 -14.15 -13.49
C ILE A 327 -13.55 -12.69 -13.88
N GLY A 328 -14.00 -11.79 -13.01
CA GLY A 328 -13.79 -10.34 -13.14
C GLY A 328 -13.19 -9.78 -11.85
N GLY A 329 -12.72 -8.53 -11.88
CA GLY A 329 -11.97 -7.92 -10.77
C GLY A 329 -12.74 -7.83 -9.44
N LYS A 330 -14.07 -8.01 -9.43
CA LYS A 330 -14.84 -8.13 -8.19
C LYS A 330 -14.69 -9.48 -7.46
N PHE A 331 -14.06 -10.47 -8.09
CA PHE A 331 -14.06 -11.86 -7.64
C PHE A 331 -12.68 -12.48 -7.48
N GLY A 332 -11.62 -11.73 -7.81
CA GLY A 332 -10.25 -12.18 -7.63
C GLY A 332 -9.25 -11.10 -8.04
N ASN A 333 -8.06 -11.18 -7.46
CA ASN A 333 -6.93 -10.30 -7.75
C ASN A 333 -6.00 -10.95 -8.79
N PHE A 334 -5.83 -10.31 -9.94
CA PHE A 334 -5.02 -10.80 -11.05
C PHE A 334 -4.47 -9.64 -11.88
N CYS A 335 -3.70 -9.92 -12.93
CA CYS A 335 -3.03 -8.86 -13.69
C CYS A 335 -4.03 -8.06 -14.56
N ASP A 336 -4.63 -7.05 -13.95
CA ASP A 336 -5.64 -6.15 -14.48
C ASP A 336 -5.05 -4.76 -14.82
N ARG A 337 -5.87 -3.73 -15.00
CA ARG A 337 -5.40 -2.38 -15.36
C ARG A 337 -4.33 -1.78 -14.42
N ASN A 338 -4.30 -2.18 -13.15
CA ASN A 338 -3.38 -1.67 -12.13
C ASN A 338 -2.04 -2.43 -12.14
N CYS A 339 -2.01 -3.63 -12.71
CA CYS A 339 -0.82 -4.47 -12.82
C CYS A 339 0.32 -3.77 -13.59
N PRO A 340 1.59 -3.85 -13.12
CA PRO A 340 2.73 -3.23 -13.78
C PRO A 340 3.17 -3.92 -15.09
N ARG A 341 2.57 -5.06 -15.46
CA ARG A 341 2.94 -5.81 -16.67
C ARG A 341 2.23 -5.26 -17.91
N GLY A 342 2.84 -5.45 -19.08
CA GLY A 342 2.26 -5.07 -20.37
C GLY A 342 1.08 -5.94 -20.80
N ALA A 343 1.04 -7.23 -20.41
CA ALA A 343 0.02 -8.19 -20.79
C ALA A 343 -1.28 -8.12 -19.95
N ARG A 344 -1.57 -6.95 -19.39
CA ARG A 344 -2.66 -6.74 -18.44
C ARG A 344 -4.03 -6.56 -19.10
N ILE A 345 -5.10 -6.84 -18.36
CA ILE A 345 -6.48 -6.63 -18.83
C ILE A 345 -6.95 -5.22 -18.46
N VAL A 346 -6.82 -4.29 -19.38
CA VAL A 346 -7.06 -2.85 -19.13
C VAL A 346 -8.51 -2.47 -18.81
N GLN A 347 -9.49 -3.33 -19.14
CA GLN A 347 -10.93 -3.09 -18.90
C GLN A 347 -11.41 -3.60 -17.54
N VAL A 348 -10.54 -4.28 -16.78
CA VAL A 348 -10.86 -4.82 -15.45
C VAL A 348 -10.11 -4.03 -14.40
N ASP A 349 -10.78 -3.83 -13.27
CA ASP A 349 -10.26 -3.17 -12.07
C ASP A 349 -10.67 -4.00 -10.85
N ASP A 350 -9.70 -4.58 -10.16
CA ASP A 350 -9.83 -5.27 -8.88
C ASP A 350 -9.48 -4.35 -7.69
N GLY A 351 -8.99 -3.14 -7.95
CA GLY A 351 -8.59 -2.15 -6.95
C GLY A 351 -7.19 -2.33 -6.38
N PHE A 352 -6.42 -3.33 -6.81
CA PHE A 352 -5.11 -3.65 -6.24
C PHE A 352 -4.01 -3.71 -7.30
N LYS A 353 -2.90 -2.99 -7.03
CA LYS A 353 -1.71 -3.02 -7.91
C LYS A 353 -0.86 -4.28 -7.74
N TYR A 354 -0.89 -4.87 -6.54
CA TYR A 354 -0.10 -6.02 -6.09
C TYR A 354 -1.02 -6.97 -5.29
N THR A 355 -0.51 -7.68 -4.30
CA THR A 355 -1.33 -8.44 -3.34
C THR A 355 -2.38 -7.56 -2.65
N ALA A 356 -3.58 -8.10 -2.48
CA ALA A 356 -4.69 -7.55 -1.72
C ALA A 356 -4.68 -8.13 -0.29
N PRO A 357 -5.29 -7.44 0.69
CA PRO A 357 -5.55 -8.04 2.00
C PRO A 357 -6.37 -9.33 1.84
N VAL A 358 -6.05 -10.36 2.62
CA VAL A 358 -6.79 -11.62 2.56
C VAL A 358 -8.27 -11.40 2.89
N GLY A 359 -9.15 -12.09 2.19
CA GLY A 359 -10.60 -11.95 2.33
C GLY A 359 -11.21 -10.76 1.60
N SER A 360 -10.46 -10.10 0.69
CA SER A 360 -10.96 -8.94 -0.06
C SER A 360 -12.06 -9.32 -1.08
N PHE A 361 -12.05 -10.56 -1.56
CA PHE A 361 -13.02 -11.05 -2.56
C PHE A 361 -14.07 -11.97 -1.92
N PRO A 362 -15.27 -12.14 -2.53
CA PRO A 362 -16.30 -13.03 -1.99
C PRO A 362 -15.79 -14.47 -1.82
N PRO A 363 -16.20 -15.18 -0.77
CA PRO A 363 -15.79 -16.56 -0.58
C PRO A 363 -16.49 -17.50 -1.58
N ASN A 364 -15.90 -18.67 -1.81
CA ASN A 364 -16.57 -19.76 -2.49
C ASN A 364 -17.66 -20.41 -1.60
N PRO A 365 -18.45 -21.38 -2.11
CA PRO A 365 -19.53 -21.99 -1.32
C PRO A 365 -19.09 -22.73 -0.04
N PHE A 366 -17.80 -23.01 0.14
CA PHE A 366 -17.26 -23.56 1.39
C PHE A 366 -16.82 -22.48 2.39
N GLY A 367 -16.95 -21.20 2.06
CA GLY A 367 -16.48 -20.11 2.93
C GLY A 367 -14.97 -19.88 2.84
N LEU A 368 -14.34 -20.29 1.73
CA LEU A 368 -12.91 -20.08 1.49
C LEU A 368 -12.73 -18.87 0.57
N TYR A 369 -11.82 -17.99 0.95
CA TYR A 369 -11.55 -16.73 0.29
C TYR A 369 -10.30 -16.84 -0.58
N ASP A 370 -10.23 -16.00 -1.60
CA ASP A 370 -9.05 -15.81 -2.45
C ASP A 370 -8.55 -17.10 -3.14
N MET A 371 -9.41 -18.12 -3.27
CA MET A 371 -9.06 -19.39 -3.96
C MET A 371 -8.79 -19.20 -5.48
N ALA A 372 -8.93 -17.98 -6.00
CA ALA A 372 -8.68 -17.61 -7.37
C ALA A 372 -8.02 -16.21 -7.39
N GLY A 373 -6.70 -16.17 -7.45
CA GLY A 373 -5.91 -14.95 -7.50
C GLY A 373 -5.23 -14.62 -6.18
N ASN A 374 -4.84 -13.35 -6.03
CA ASN A 374 -4.02 -12.83 -4.93
C ASN A 374 -2.61 -13.40 -4.93
N VAL A 375 -2.35 -14.57 -4.32
CA VAL A 375 -1.10 -15.32 -4.52
C VAL A 375 -1.40 -16.76 -4.91
N SER A 376 -0.53 -17.34 -5.74
CA SER A 376 -0.56 -18.79 -5.93
C SER A 376 -0.15 -19.48 -4.65
N GLU A 377 -0.69 -20.65 -4.37
CA GLU A 377 -0.52 -21.30 -3.08
C GLU A 377 0.27 -22.59 -3.20
N TRP A 378 1.32 -22.73 -2.38
CA TRP A 378 2.04 -23.99 -2.20
C TRP A 378 1.10 -25.10 -1.68
N VAL A 379 1.20 -26.27 -2.29
CA VAL A 379 0.57 -27.52 -1.81
C VAL A 379 1.65 -28.58 -1.52
N SER A 380 1.30 -29.67 -0.86
CA SER A 380 2.29 -30.68 -0.44
C SER A 380 2.95 -31.44 -1.60
N ASP A 381 2.25 -31.54 -2.72
CA ASP A 381 2.54 -32.47 -3.81
C ASP A 381 3.72 -32.01 -4.68
N TRP A 382 4.47 -32.98 -5.19
CA TRP A 382 5.47 -32.76 -6.22
C TRP A 382 4.80 -32.67 -7.59
N MET A 383 5.34 -31.83 -8.47
CA MET A 383 4.80 -31.63 -9.81
C MET A 383 5.27 -32.74 -10.76
N GLU A 384 4.31 -33.41 -11.38
CA GLU A 384 4.52 -34.27 -12.54
C GLU A 384 3.34 -34.11 -13.50
N GLU A 385 3.66 -33.79 -14.76
CA GLU A 385 2.68 -33.54 -15.82
C GLU A 385 1.75 -34.75 -16.07
N SER A 386 2.29 -35.97 -16.01
CA SER A 386 1.52 -37.21 -16.25
C SER A 386 0.74 -37.74 -15.04
N TYR A 387 0.90 -37.15 -13.84
CA TYR A 387 0.42 -37.77 -12.59
C TYR A 387 -1.08 -38.07 -12.60
N TYR A 388 -1.91 -37.24 -13.25
CA TYR A 388 -3.36 -37.46 -13.30
C TYR A 388 -3.76 -38.77 -13.99
N ARG A 389 -2.88 -39.35 -14.82
CA ARG A 389 -3.11 -40.65 -15.48
C ARG A 389 -2.95 -41.84 -14.53
N THR A 390 -2.17 -41.67 -13.46
CA THR A 390 -1.81 -42.71 -12.50
C THR A 390 -2.25 -42.38 -11.07
N SER A 391 -2.94 -41.24 -10.89
CA SER A 391 -3.43 -40.74 -9.61
C SER A 391 -4.34 -41.78 -8.93
N PRO A 392 -4.06 -42.17 -7.68
CA PRO A 392 -4.94 -43.06 -6.94
C PRO A 392 -6.25 -42.35 -6.60
N LYS A 393 -7.35 -43.11 -6.63
CA LYS A 393 -8.70 -42.57 -6.37
C LYS A 393 -8.86 -41.97 -4.96
N HIS A 394 -8.21 -42.52 -3.94
CA HIS A 394 -8.43 -42.13 -2.55
C HIS A 394 -7.24 -41.35 -1.98
N ASN A 395 -7.49 -40.11 -1.53
CA ASN A 395 -6.51 -39.24 -0.88
C ASN A 395 -5.12 -39.22 -1.58
N PRO A 396 -5.06 -38.88 -2.88
CA PRO A 396 -3.78 -38.81 -3.60
C PRO A 396 -2.84 -37.79 -2.95
N LYS A 397 -1.54 -38.11 -2.90
CA LYS A 397 -0.49 -37.31 -2.25
C LYS A 397 0.60 -36.83 -3.22
N GLY A 398 0.33 -36.96 -4.52
CA GLY A 398 1.29 -36.64 -5.56
C GLY A 398 2.29 -37.77 -5.82
N PRO A 399 3.17 -37.57 -6.82
CA PRO A 399 4.24 -38.49 -7.15
C PRO A 399 5.37 -38.43 -6.11
N LEU A 400 6.38 -39.29 -6.30
CA LEU A 400 7.61 -39.26 -5.53
C LEU A 400 8.36 -37.92 -5.71
N PRO A 401 9.25 -37.55 -4.77
CA PRO A 401 10.03 -36.31 -4.85
C PRO A 401 10.73 -36.08 -6.19
N LYS A 402 10.72 -34.81 -6.64
CA LYS A 402 11.29 -34.34 -7.91
C LYS A 402 11.83 -32.91 -7.74
N ASP A 403 11.92 -32.13 -8.82
CA ASP A 403 12.52 -30.79 -8.81
C ASP A 403 11.52 -29.68 -8.44
N TYR A 404 10.24 -29.85 -8.82
CA TYR A 404 9.22 -28.81 -8.71
C TYR A 404 8.10 -29.22 -7.75
N LYS A 405 7.66 -28.29 -6.90
CA LYS A 405 6.44 -28.40 -6.11
C LYS A 405 5.27 -27.77 -6.85
N VAL A 406 4.07 -28.28 -6.61
CA VAL A 406 2.86 -27.72 -7.21
C VAL A 406 2.50 -26.40 -6.51
N ILE A 407 2.11 -25.42 -7.31
CA ILE A 407 1.39 -24.21 -6.88
C ILE A 407 0.03 -24.13 -7.58
N ARG A 408 -0.95 -23.55 -6.89
CA ARG A 408 -2.36 -23.52 -7.33
C ARG A 408 -2.97 -22.13 -7.22
N GLY A 409 -4.02 -21.86 -7.99
CA GLY A 409 -4.91 -20.69 -7.82
C GLY A 409 -4.52 -19.41 -8.56
N GLY A 410 -3.26 -19.28 -9.00
CA GLY A 410 -2.77 -18.07 -9.66
C GLY A 410 -2.72 -16.86 -8.71
N GLY A 411 -2.08 -15.78 -9.14
CA GLY A 411 -1.92 -14.57 -8.32
C GLY A 411 -2.09 -13.27 -9.08
N TRP A 412 -1.87 -12.17 -8.36
CA TRP A 412 -2.02 -10.77 -8.82
C TRP A 412 -1.26 -10.43 -10.11
N LEU A 413 -0.21 -11.19 -10.44
CA LEU A 413 0.62 -10.99 -11.63
C LEU A 413 0.27 -11.90 -12.81
N ASN A 414 -0.71 -12.80 -12.65
CA ASN A 414 -1.08 -13.78 -13.67
C ASN A 414 -2.30 -13.35 -14.50
N ASN A 415 -2.45 -13.96 -15.66
CA ASN A 415 -3.68 -13.85 -16.45
C ASN A 415 -4.81 -14.68 -15.78
N PRO A 416 -6.09 -14.30 -15.92
CA PRO A 416 -7.23 -15.08 -15.42
C PRO A 416 -7.22 -16.58 -15.73
N ASN A 417 -6.59 -17.01 -16.83
CA ASN A 417 -6.49 -18.44 -17.15
C ASN A 417 -5.71 -19.26 -16.09
N TYR A 418 -4.85 -18.63 -15.30
CA TYR A 418 -4.14 -19.27 -14.18
C TYR A 418 -5.00 -19.36 -12.91
N LEU A 419 -6.10 -18.62 -12.85
CA LEU A 419 -7.00 -18.55 -11.69
C LEU A 419 -8.07 -19.66 -11.70
N ARG A 420 -8.07 -20.51 -12.73
CA ARG A 420 -9.06 -21.60 -12.87
C ARG A 420 -8.83 -22.61 -11.77
N SER A 421 -9.92 -23.16 -11.22
CA SER A 421 -9.81 -24.11 -10.10
C SER A 421 -8.98 -25.34 -10.44
N ALA A 422 -8.91 -25.75 -11.72
CA ALA A 422 -8.13 -26.89 -12.21
C ALA A 422 -6.67 -26.57 -12.56
N ASN A 423 -6.31 -25.28 -12.72
CA ASN A 423 -4.98 -24.92 -13.19
C ASN A 423 -3.90 -25.23 -12.14
N ARG A 424 -2.84 -25.90 -12.58
CA ARG A 424 -1.62 -26.19 -11.82
C ARG A 424 -0.43 -25.55 -12.50
N ALA A 425 0.59 -25.25 -11.71
CA ALA A 425 1.92 -24.96 -12.21
C ALA A 425 2.96 -25.59 -11.28
N GLY A 426 4.15 -25.85 -11.83
CA GLY A 426 5.31 -26.28 -11.05
C GLY A 426 6.23 -25.10 -10.76
N LEU A 427 6.72 -25.00 -9.54
CA LEU A 427 7.76 -24.05 -9.15
C LEU A 427 8.87 -24.77 -8.37
N TRP A 428 10.11 -24.35 -8.58
CA TRP A 428 11.27 -24.85 -7.84
C TRP A 428 11.03 -24.67 -6.34
N HIS A 429 11.21 -25.74 -5.57
CA HIS A 429 10.79 -25.76 -4.16
C HIS A 429 11.57 -24.78 -3.27
N ASP A 430 12.76 -24.35 -3.70
CA ASP A 430 13.67 -23.41 -3.03
C ASP A 430 13.61 -21.99 -3.63
N TYR A 431 12.77 -21.76 -4.64
CA TYR A 431 12.59 -20.45 -5.25
C TYR A 431 11.59 -19.60 -4.46
N ARG A 432 11.87 -18.30 -4.38
CA ARG A 432 11.02 -17.31 -3.73
C ARG A 432 10.42 -16.40 -4.79
N ASP A 433 9.10 -16.46 -4.94
CA ASP A 433 8.36 -15.67 -5.91
C ASP A 433 7.34 -14.75 -5.22
N GLU A 434 7.29 -13.49 -5.65
CA GLU A 434 6.43 -12.43 -5.09
C GLU A 434 4.94 -12.60 -5.41
N GLY A 435 4.58 -13.61 -6.21
CA GLY A 435 3.20 -14.05 -6.44
C GLY A 435 2.88 -15.41 -5.82
N VAL A 436 3.73 -15.94 -4.93
CA VAL A 436 3.52 -17.26 -4.30
C VAL A 436 3.52 -17.16 -2.77
N GLY A 437 2.42 -17.62 -2.18
CA GLY A 437 2.23 -17.81 -0.75
C GLY A 437 1.68 -19.20 -0.45
N PHE A 438 0.83 -19.32 0.57
CA PHE A 438 0.22 -20.60 0.96
C PHE A 438 -0.93 -20.44 1.95
N ARG A 439 -1.70 -21.51 2.12
CA ARG A 439 -2.61 -21.73 3.24
C ARG A 439 -2.37 -23.11 3.87
N CYS A 440 -2.75 -23.30 5.12
CA CYS A 440 -2.59 -24.60 5.79
C CYS A 440 -3.88 -25.43 5.76
N ALA A 441 -3.71 -26.74 5.92
CA ALA A 441 -4.74 -27.74 6.14
C ALA A 441 -4.43 -28.58 7.38
N ALA A 442 -5.40 -29.34 7.87
CA ALA A 442 -5.23 -30.27 8.98
C ALA A 442 -6.19 -31.45 8.86
N ASP A 443 -5.76 -32.62 9.32
CA ASP A 443 -6.62 -33.79 9.36
C ASP A 443 -7.68 -33.67 10.47
N ILE A 444 -8.87 -34.21 10.23
CA ILE A 444 -9.86 -34.38 11.30
C ILE A 444 -9.51 -35.68 12.01
N LYS A 445 -8.97 -35.58 13.24
CA LYS A 445 -8.80 -36.75 14.10
C LYS A 445 -10.18 -37.38 14.30
N ALA A 446 -10.34 -38.64 13.92
CA ALA A 446 -11.50 -39.42 14.32
C ALA A 446 -11.57 -39.38 15.84
N SER A 447 -12.66 -38.88 16.41
CA SER A 447 -12.95 -39.15 17.82
C SER A 447 -12.98 -40.65 17.97
N ALA A 448 -12.20 -41.20 18.90
CA ALA A 448 -12.36 -42.59 19.31
C ALA A 448 -13.78 -42.75 19.84
N THR A 449 -14.72 -43.10 18.96
CA THR A 449 -16.06 -43.50 19.35
C THR A 449 -15.91 -44.81 20.08
N GLU A 450 -16.11 -44.71 21.39
CA GLU A 450 -16.50 -45.74 22.35
C GLU A 450 -16.81 -47.08 21.68
N SER A 451 -15.89 -48.02 21.90
CA SER A 451 -16.23 -49.44 21.90
C SER A 451 -17.33 -49.65 22.94
N HIS A 452 -18.58 -49.77 22.50
CA HIS A 452 -19.61 -50.36 23.34
C HIS A 452 -19.47 -51.89 23.31
N PRO A 453 -19.57 -52.54 24.49
CA PRO A 453 -19.20 -53.93 24.74
C PRO A 453 -20.08 -54.96 24.01
#